data_AF-I7K8X8-F1
#
_entry.id   AF-I7K8X8-F1
#
_cell.length_a   1.000
_cell.length_b   1.000
_cell.length_c   1.000
_cell.angle_alpha   90.00
_cell.angle_beta   90.00
_cell.angle_gamma   90.00
#
_symmetry.space_group_name_H-M   'P 1'
#
loop_
_entity.id
_entity.type
_entity.pdbx_description
1 polymer ?
#
loop_
_entity_poly.entity_id
_entity_poly.type
_entity_poly.pdbx_seq_one_letter_code
_entity_poly.pdbx_strand_id
1 'polypeptide(L)'
;MLKRFFTVGAILICFFYTSLKAFSADILWRLMHNDQYALVIAQVSEQSDNKIVFQVKQIISGKTVPKQITINGNIKYTFLYIRPNLYDYCVISLDKKSNKYTVKNGIFKADTDDYKKLKFIKDGLDSGIKGDLTAFEYYINSKGKYNNFVFDRGTVYLCLNDQKKIQIYPEQIDKISTGSNEIKIKELEEKISSLEIELNFLRGKVDEQKKYIKMLMQKSYSSKELLEIAKNEWKYRLTINGKDVPKNEVVEVNTSNLEIVLSETQSAYPMLPIEIYNKGALKNYQEHIKIMAPKSIKYDINAASGTIVDSIQYQFKNLKKGTKVQIKITDELKQRLNLKSNMIVINVN
;
A
#
# COMPACT_ATOMS: atom_id res chain seq x y z
N MET A 1 -59.81 -3.36 16.96
CA MET A 1 -59.05 -2.27 17.62
C MET A 1 -57.53 -2.45 17.54
N LEU A 2 -57.01 -3.68 17.62
CA LEU A 2 -55.56 -3.97 17.61
C LEU A 2 -54.79 -3.57 16.32
N LYS A 3 -55.42 -3.65 15.14
CA LYS A 3 -54.75 -3.30 13.86
C LYS A 3 -54.42 -1.81 13.70
N ARG A 4 -55.13 -0.90 14.39
CA ARG A 4 -54.89 0.56 14.29
C ARG A 4 -53.71 1.01 15.15
N PHE A 5 -53.36 0.30 16.21
CA PHE A 5 -52.20 0.61 17.06
C PHE A 5 -50.87 0.24 16.37
N PHE A 6 -50.84 -0.84 15.59
CA PHE A 6 -49.63 -1.24 14.86
C PHE A 6 -49.24 -0.26 13.75
N THR A 7 -50.22 0.33 13.05
CA THR A 7 -49.96 1.29 11.97
C THR A 7 -49.39 2.61 12.49
N VAL A 8 -49.87 3.10 13.64
CA VAL A 8 -49.37 4.33 14.26
C VAL A 8 -47.95 4.14 14.82
N GLY A 9 -47.65 2.97 15.40
CA GLY A 9 -46.30 2.64 15.86
C GLY A 9 -45.25 2.57 14.74
N ALA A 10 -45.61 2.00 13.58
CA ALA A 10 -44.71 1.92 12.42
C ALA A 10 -44.39 3.30 11.83
N ILE A 11 -45.36 4.22 11.76
CA ILE A 11 -45.16 5.58 11.26
C ILE A 11 -44.22 6.37 12.18
N LEU A 12 -44.36 6.20 13.50
CA LEU A 12 -43.50 6.86 14.50
C LEU A 12 -42.04 6.38 14.43
N ILE A 13 -41.82 5.08 14.20
CA ILE A 13 -40.48 4.52 14.01
C ILE A 13 -39.83 5.07 12.71
N CYS A 14 -40.58 5.24 11.62
CA CYS A 14 -40.06 5.85 10.39
C CYS A 14 -39.66 7.33 10.55
N PHE A 15 -40.32 8.09 11.43
CA PHE A 15 -39.93 9.47 11.72
C PHE A 15 -38.64 9.59 12.53
N PHE A 16 -38.33 8.60 13.39
CA PHE A 16 -37.06 8.59 14.13
C PHE A 16 -35.85 8.16 13.29
N TYR A 17 -36.05 7.42 12.20
CA TYR A 17 -34.96 7.02 11.29
C TYR A 17 -34.60 8.07 10.23
N THR A 18 -35.39 9.14 10.06
CA THR A 18 -35.19 10.12 8.98
C THR A 18 -34.61 11.47 9.43
N SER A 19 -34.37 11.69 10.72
CA SER A 19 -33.89 13.00 11.23
C SER A 19 -32.35 13.18 11.23
N LEU A 20 -31.57 12.20 10.79
CA LEU A 20 -30.10 12.20 10.88
C LEU A 20 -29.39 12.92 9.72
N LYS A 21 -29.78 14.14 9.30
CA LYS A 21 -29.00 14.87 8.25
C LYS A 21 -28.92 16.39 8.37
N ALA A 22 -29.21 17.01 9.52
CA ALA A 22 -29.12 18.48 9.67
C ALA A 22 -27.77 19.01 10.23
N PHE A 23 -26.77 18.15 10.50
CA PHE A 23 -25.53 18.57 11.18
C PHE A 23 -24.47 19.26 10.30
N SER A 24 -24.59 19.19 8.97
CA SER A 24 -23.55 19.66 8.05
C SER A 24 -23.38 21.19 8.03
N ALA A 25 -24.49 21.94 8.09
CA ALA A 25 -24.47 23.40 8.01
C ALA A 25 -23.78 24.07 9.21
N ASP A 26 -23.84 23.45 10.39
CA ASP A 26 -23.26 24.00 11.63
C ASP A 26 -21.72 23.94 11.60
N ILE A 27 -21.14 22.83 11.13
CA ILE A 27 -19.68 22.66 11.08
C ILE A 27 -19.03 23.70 10.16
N LEU A 28 -19.55 23.87 8.95
CA LEU A 28 -19.01 24.83 8.00
C LEU A 28 -19.09 26.27 8.54
N TRP A 29 -20.24 26.64 9.12
CA TRP A 29 -20.41 27.96 9.73
C TRP A 29 -19.37 28.21 10.83
N ARG A 30 -19.21 27.28 11.78
CA ARG A 30 -18.22 27.38 12.87
C ARG A 30 -16.80 27.56 12.36
N LEU A 31 -16.41 26.79 11.34
CA LEU A 31 -15.09 26.88 10.71
C LEU A 31 -14.79 28.28 10.14
N MET A 32 -15.80 28.95 9.59
CA MET A 32 -15.64 30.24 8.93
C MET A 32 -15.76 31.45 9.87
N HIS A 33 -16.38 31.28 11.05
CA HIS A 33 -16.70 32.35 11.99
C HIS A 33 -15.77 32.40 13.20
N ASN A 34 -14.54 31.87 13.07
CA ASN A 34 -13.55 31.84 14.14
C ASN A 34 -14.05 31.15 15.43
N ASP A 35 -14.94 30.17 15.33
CA ASP A 35 -15.30 29.30 16.47
C ASP A 35 -14.20 28.26 16.71
N GLN A 36 -12.94 28.66 16.67
CA GLN A 36 -11.76 27.87 16.99
C GLN A 36 -10.61 28.78 17.44
N TYR A 37 -9.62 28.21 18.12
CA TYR A 37 -8.40 28.95 18.48
C TYR A 37 -7.61 29.36 17.23
N ALA A 38 -7.44 28.43 16.29
CA ALA A 38 -6.79 28.67 15.00
C ALA A 38 -7.31 27.70 13.93
N LEU A 39 -7.34 28.14 12.68
CA LEU A 39 -7.55 27.28 11.52
C LEU A 39 -6.28 27.25 10.69
N VAL A 40 -5.69 26.07 10.50
CA VAL A 40 -4.35 25.94 9.92
C VAL A 40 -4.32 24.93 8.78
N ILE A 41 -3.46 25.19 7.79
CA ILE A 41 -2.97 24.20 6.84
C ILE A 41 -1.71 23.58 7.43
N ALA A 42 -1.65 22.27 7.46
CA ALA A 42 -0.54 21.54 8.03
C ALA A 42 -0.22 20.25 7.26
N GLN A 43 0.99 19.76 7.45
CA GLN A 43 1.46 18.47 6.95
C GLN A 43 1.75 17.52 8.10
N VAL A 44 1.36 16.26 7.98
CA VAL A 44 1.73 15.23 8.96
C VAL A 44 3.23 14.96 8.89
N SER A 45 3.96 15.22 9.98
CA SER A 45 5.41 15.02 10.05
C SER A 45 5.80 13.78 10.85
N GLU A 46 4.98 13.37 11.82
CA GLU A 46 5.18 12.13 12.60
C GLU A 46 3.83 11.52 12.96
N GLN A 47 3.80 10.19 13.05
CA GLN A 47 2.61 9.42 13.41
C GLN A 47 2.98 8.23 14.28
N SER A 48 2.24 8.07 15.37
CA SER A 48 2.25 6.89 16.25
C SER A 48 0.82 6.56 16.68
N ASP A 49 0.59 5.44 17.35
CA ASP A 49 -0.76 4.94 17.65
C ASP A 49 -1.68 5.93 18.38
N ASN A 50 -1.14 6.78 19.25
CA ASN A 50 -1.94 7.73 20.05
C ASN A 50 -1.50 9.19 19.91
N LYS A 51 -0.65 9.51 18.93
CA LYS A 51 -0.11 10.86 18.75
C LYS A 51 0.19 11.12 17.29
N ILE A 52 -0.20 12.30 16.81
CA ILE A 52 0.15 12.80 15.48
C ILE A 52 0.80 14.18 15.65
N VAL A 53 1.91 14.38 14.96
CA VAL A 53 2.63 15.65 14.91
C VAL A 53 2.43 16.28 13.55
N PHE A 54 2.02 17.54 13.54
CA PHE A 54 1.77 18.31 12.34
C PHE A 54 2.74 19.47 12.25
N GLN A 55 3.33 19.67 11.06
CA GLN A 55 4.06 20.87 10.71
C GLN A 55 3.08 21.89 10.13
N VAL A 56 2.90 23.02 10.82
CA VAL A 56 2.02 24.11 10.38
C VAL A 56 2.68 24.84 9.22
N LYS A 57 2.01 24.86 8.07
CA LYS A 57 2.46 25.54 6.85
C LYS A 57 1.89 26.95 6.76
N GLN A 58 0.60 27.09 7.12
CA GLN A 58 -0.09 28.36 7.06
C GLN A 58 -1.20 28.46 8.09
N ILE A 59 -1.42 29.65 8.62
CA ILE A 59 -2.58 30.00 9.44
C ILE A 59 -3.57 30.73 8.55
N ILE A 60 -4.79 30.22 8.45
CA ILE A 60 -5.86 30.79 7.63
C ILE A 60 -6.66 31.81 8.43
N SER A 61 -7.00 31.48 9.67
CA SER A 61 -7.71 32.36 10.59
C SER A 61 -7.41 32.02 12.06
N GLY A 62 -7.74 32.94 12.96
CA GLY A 62 -7.53 32.80 14.41
C GLY A 62 -6.14 33.25 14.89
N LYS A 63 -5.69 32.67 16.01
CA LYS A 63 -4.47 33.06 16.74
C LYS A 63 -3.23 32.39 16.18
N THR A 64 -2.06 32.94 16.52
CA THR A 64 -0.77 32.33 16.19
C THR A 64 -0.59 30.99 16.92
N VAL A 65 0.03 30.05 16.21
CA VAL A 65 0.39 28.71 16.72
C VAL A 65 1.87 28.43 16.45
N PRO A 66 2.52 27.54 17.21
CA PRO A 66 3.87 27.08 16.91
C PRO A 66 3.97 26.42 15.53
N LYS A 67 5.18 26.42 14.94
CA LYS A 67 5.46 25.75 13.64
C LYS A 67 5.18 24.25 13.66
N GLN A 68 5.18 23.63 14.83
CA GLN A 68 4.87 22.24 15.02
C GLN A 68 3.84 22.10 16.14
N ILE A 69 2.79 21.33 15.89
CA ILE A 69 1.74 21.04 16.87
C ILE A 69 1.63 19.54 17.05
N THR A 70 1.37 19.13 18.28
CA THR A 70 1.13 17.73 18.64
C THR A 70 -0.33 17.59 19.07
N ILE A 71 -1.03 16.63 18.49
CA ILE A 71 -2.38 16.25 18.92
C ILE A 71 -2.37 14.78 19.34
N ASN A 72 -2.84 14.52 20.56
CA ASN A 72 -2.96 13.17 21.10
C ASN A 72 -4.35 12.59 20.83
N GLY A 73 -4.43 11.29 20.62
CA GLY A 73 -5.68 10.56 20.37
C GLY A 73 -5.71 9.81 19.04
N ASN A 74 -6.76 8.99 18.88
CA ASN A 74 -7.08 8.31 17.62
C ASN A 74 -7.86 9.25 16.70
N ILE A 75 -7.13 10.12 15.99
CA ILE A 75 -7.70 11.16 15.11
C ILE A 75 -7.95 10.56 13.73
N LYS A 76 -9.10 10.91 13.15
CA LYS A 76 -9.49 10.55 11.78
C LYS A 76 -9.90 11.79 11.01
N TYR A 77 -9.71 11.78 9.69
CA TYR A 77 -10.27 12.82 8.83
C TYR A 77 -11.79 12.83 8.92
N THR A 78 -12.34 14.04 9.07
CA THR A 78 -13.77 14.30 9.00
C THR A 78 -14.30 13.77 7.67
N PHE A 79 -15.44 13.07 7.71
CA PHE A 79 -16.14 12.43 6.57
C PHE A 79 -15.46 11.21 5.93
N LEU A 80 -14.13 11.12 5.92
CA LEU A 80 -13.42 9.98 5.34
C LEU A 80 -13.26 8.81 6.33
N TYR A 81 -13.27 9.09 7.64
CA TYR A 81 -13.08 8.11 8.72
C TYR A 81 -11.79 7.28 8.65
N ILE A 82 -10.82 7.73 7.85
CA ILE A 82 -9.45 7.19 7.77
C ILE A 82 -8.51 8.02 8.63
N ARG A 83 -7.46 7.37 9.13
CA ARG A 83 -6.42 8.02 9.93
C ARG A 83 -5.47 8.83 9.03
N PRO A 84 -4.96 10.00 9.46
CA PRO A 84 -3.90 10.71 8.75
C PRO A 84 -2.65 9.84 8.57
N ASN A 85 -2.06 9.86 7.36
CA ASN A 85 -0.80 9.19 7.06
C ASN A 85 0.36 10.19 7.05
N LEU A 86 1.59 9.69 7.21
CA LEU A 86 2.81 10.49 7.06
C LEU A 86 2.81 11.27 5.73
N TYR A 87 3.18 12.54 5.78
CA TYR A 87 3.21 13.50 4.66
C TYR A 87 1.86 13.95 4.08
N ASP A 88 0.73 13.46 4.59
CA ASP A 88 -0.57 14.00 4.19
C ASP A 88 -0.66 15.51 4.48
N TYR A 89 -1.31 16.24 3.56
CA TYR A 89 -1.72 17.62 3.78
C TYR A 89 -3.13 17.66 4.35
N CYS A 90 -3.39 18.63 5.23
CA CYS A 90 -4.68 18.77 5.85
C CYS A 90 -4.97 20.19 6.32
N VAL A 91 -6.26 20.49 6.50
CA VAL A 91 -6.74 21.66 7.22
C VAL A 91 -7.26 21.22 8.57
N ILE A 92 -6.80 21.88 9.64
CA ILE A 92 -7.11 21.53 11.02
C ILE A 92 -7.77 22.71 11.73
N SER A 93 -8.96 22.49 12.29
CA SER A 93 -9.58 23.40 13.24
C SER A 93 -9.09 23.08 14.65
N LEU A 94 -8.29 23.97 15.22
CA LEU A 94 -7.62 23.79 16.51
C LEU A 94 -8.36 24.51 17.63
N ASP A 95 -8.53 23.84 18.76
CA ASP A 95 -8.76 24.47 20.06
C ASP A 95 -7.47 24.45 20.88
N LYS A 96 -7.40 25.31 21.90
CA LYS A 96 -6.28 25.33 22.84
C LYS A 96 -6.80 25.33 24.27
N LYS A 97 -6.49 24.27 25.00
CA LYS A 97 -6.78 24.14 26.44
C LYS A 97 -5.45 24.09 27.19
N SER A 98 -5.16 25.14 27.96
CA SER A 98 -3.85 25.34 28.59
C SER A 98 -2.72 25.32 27.54
N ASN A 99 -1.72 24.44 27.69
CA ASN A 99 -0.59 24.29 26.77
C ASN A 99 -0.78 23.16 25.73
N LYS A 100 -2.01 22.65 25.56
CA LYS A 100 -2.30 21.53 24.65
C LYS A 100 -3.27 21.96 23.55
N TYR A 101 -3.01 21.48 22.33
CA TYR A 101 -3.89 21.66 21.18
C TYR A 101 -4.77 20.41 20.98
N THR A 102 -6.03 20.64 20.63
CA THR A 102 -7.00 19.58 20.30
C THR A 102 -7.74 19.93 19.02
N VAL A 103 -8.29 18.94 18.32
CA VAL A 103 -9.18 19.18 17.18
C VAL A 103 -10.53 19.69 17.72
N LYS A 104 -11.04 20.81 17.16
CA LYS A 104 -12.33 21.39 17.55
C LYS A 104 -13.45 21.02 16.58
N ASN A 105 -13.41 21.57 15.36
CA ASN A 105 -14.45 21.39 14.35
C ASN A 105 -14.05 20.40 13.24
N GLY A 106 -12.94 19.66 13.44
CA GLY A 106 -12.51 18.58 12.55
C GLY A 106 -11.14 18.77 11.90
N ILE A 107 -10.74 17.75 11.14
CA ILE A 107 -9.52 17.71 10.33
C ILE A 107 -9.88 17.19 8.94
N PHE A 108 -9.47 17.90 7.89
CA PHE A 108 -9.92 17.68 6.52
C PHE A 108 -8.72 17.39 5.63
N LYS A 109 -8.72 16.25 4.92
CA LYS A 109 -7.60 15.84 4.07
C LYS A 109 -7.55 16.70 2.81
N ALA A 110 -6.38 17.23 2.50
CA ALA A 110 -6.11 18.08 1.35
C ALA A 110 -5.04 17.46 0.42
N ASP A 111 -4.98 17.95 -0.82
CA ASP A 111 -4.02 17.52 -1.84
C ASP A 111 -2.69 18.28 -1.80
N THR A 112 -2.68 19.53 -1.31
CA THR A 112 -1.49 20.41 -1.24
C THR A 112 -1.51 21.31 0.00
N ASP A 113 -0.38 21.93 0.34
CA ASP A 113 -0.27 22.98 1.35
C ASP A 113 -0.36 24.42 0.79
N ASP A 114 -0.37 24.58 -0.54
CA ASP A 114 -0.62 25.88 -1.18
C ASP A 114 -2.10 26.26 -1.03
N TYR A 115 -2.39 27.13 -0.07
CA TYR A 115 -3.76 27.59 0.19
C TYR A 115 -4.48 28.11 -1.06
N LYS A 116 -3.80 28.65 -2.08
CA LYS A 116 -4.50 29.19 -3.26
C LYS A 116 -5.06 28.10 -4.17
N LYS A 117 -4.46 26.90 -4.12
CA LYS A 117 -4.76 25.77 -4.99
C LYS A 117 -5.31 24.56 -4.25
N LEU A 118 -5.42 24.65 -2.92
CA LEU A 118 -5.85 23.58 -2.06
C LEU A 118 -7.23 23.05 -2.48
N LYS A 119 -7.30 21.72 -2.61
CA LYS A 119 -8.55 20.97 -2.76
C LYS A 119 -8.64 19.91 -1.68
N PHE A 120 -9.83 19.71 -1.14
CA PHE A 120 -10.12 18.61 -0.25
C PHE A 120 -10.35 17.32 -1.05
N ILE A 121 -9.97 16.20 -0.45
CA ILE A 121 -10.26 14.88 -0.99
C ILE A 121 -11.75 14.58 -0.79
N LYS A 122 -12.48 14.46 -1.90
CA LYS A 122 -13.95 14.37 -1.95
C LYS A 122 -14.48 13.04 -2.52
N ASP A 123 -13.59 12.16 -2.97
CA ASP A 123 -13.97 10.91 -3.62
C ASP A 123 -14.79 10.03 -2.67
N GLY A 124 -15.87 9.44 -3.19
CA GLY A 124 -16.78 8.61 -2.41
C GLY A 124 -17.70 9.37 -1.43
N LEU A 125 -17.61 10.70 -1.31
CA LEU A 125 -18.48 11.48 -0.43
C LEU A 125 -19.84 11.81 -1.08
N ASP A 126 -20.86 11.99 -0.23
CA ASP A 126 -22.20 12.46 -0.60
C ASP A 126 -22.15 13.88 -1.20
N SER A 127 -23.08 14.22 -2.09
CA SER A 127 -23.12 15.53 -2.77
C SER A 127 -23.24 16.70 -1.81
N GLY A 128 -23.96 16.56 -0.70
CA GLY A 128 -24.05 17.61 0.33
C GLY A 128 -22.69 17.91 0.94
N ILE A 129 -21.95 16.87 1.32
CA ILE A 129 -20.60 17.00 1.90
C ILE A 129 -19.63 17.58 0.87
N LYS A 130 -19.74 17.18 -0.40
CA LYS A 130 -18.95 17.77 -1.49
C LYS A 130 -19.22 19.26 -1.64
N GLY A 131 -20.48 19.67 -1.54
CA GLY A 131 -20.88 21.08 -1.50
C GLY A 131 -20.24 21.84 -0.33
N ASP A 132 -20.34 21.31 0.89
CA ASP A 132 -19.75 21.90 2.10
C ASP A 132 -18.23 22.08 1.97
N LEU A 133 -17.53 21.03 1.53
CA LEU A 133 -16.09 21.07 1.32
C LEU A 133 -15.69 22.04 0.21
N THR A 134 -16.53 22.23 -0.81
CA THR A 134 -16.27 23.19 -1.89
C THR A 134 -16.43 24.64 -1.38
N ALA A 135 -17.46 24.94 -0.61
CA ALA A 135 -17.56 26.23 0.08
C ALA A 135 -16.34 26.48 0.99
N PHE A 136 -15.93 25.44 1.72
CA PHE A 136 -14.78 25.54 2.60
C PHE A 136 -13.47 25.80 1.85
N GLU A 137 -13.24 25.16 0.69
CA GLU A 137 -12.11 25.47 -0.19
C GLU A 137 -12.10 26.94 -0.61
N TYR A 138 -13.23 27.48 -1.05
CA TYR A 138 -13.31 28.90 -1.45
C TYR A 138 -12.98 29.83 -0.27
N TYR A 139 -13.41 29.49 0.94
CA TYR A 139 -13.02 30.22 2.15
C TYR A 139 -11.49 30.16 2.38
N ILE A 140 -10.89 28.96 2.33
CA ILE A 140 -9.43 28.79 2.52
C ILE A 140 -8.64 29.53 1.44
N ASN A 141 -9.00 29.34 0.17
CA ASN A 141 -8.28 29.85 -0.99
C ASN A 141 -8.33 31.38 -1.09
N SER A 142 -9.34 31.98 -0.47
CA SER A 142 -9.47 33.44 -0.36
C SER A 142 -8.89 34.02 0.94
N LYS A 143 -8.27 33.21 1.80
CA LYS A 143 -7.84 33.59 3.17
C LYS A 143 -8.98 34.16 4.01
N GLY A 144 -10.13 33.50 3.96
CA GLY A 144 -11.31 33.84 4.73
C GLY A 144 -12.10 35.04 4.22
N LYS A 145 -11.74 35.62 3.06
CA LYS A 145 -12.49 36.74 2.46
C LYS A 145 -13.87 36.31 1.97
N TYR A 146 -14.01 35.07 1.49
CA TYR A 146 -15.28 34.52 1.02
C TYR A 146 -15.90 33.64 2.10
N ASN A 147 -16.92 34.14 2.78
CA ASN A 147 -17.58 33.45 3.89
C ASN A 147 -19.12 33.44 3.78
N ASN A 148 -19.70 33.96 2.69
CA ASN A 148 -21.14 33.99 2.46
C ASN A 148 -21.53 32.99 1.36
N PHE A 149 -22.08 31.85 1.79
CA PHE A 149 -22.47 30.75 0.90
C PHE A 149 -23.95 30.44 1.07
N VAL A 150 -24.64 30.21 -0.04
CA VAL A 150 -26.06 29.80 -0.06
C VAL A 150 -26.15 28.40 -0.64
N PHE A 151 -26.87 27.54 0.07
CA PHE A 151 -27.11 26.15 -0.32
C PHE A 151 -28.57 26.03 -0.75
N ASP A 152 -28.81 25.65 -2.00
CA ASP A 152 -30.15 25.45 -2.54
C ASP A 152 -30.19 24.16 -3.36
N ARG A 153 -31.02 23.20 -2.93
CA ARG A 153 -31.26 21.91 -3.63
C ARG A 153 -30.00 21.16 -4.08
N GLY A 154 -28.95 21.15 -3.25
CA GLY A 154 -27.69 20.45 -3.55
C GLY A 154 -26.71 21.27 -4.40
N THR A 155 -27.05 22.52 -4.71
CA THR A 155 -26.18 23.50 -5.35
C THR A 155 -25.65 24.48 -4.31
N VAL A 156 -24.39 24.87 -4.44
CA VAL A 156 -23.75 25.85 -3.57
C VAL A 156 -23.38 27.08 -4.37
N TYR A 157 -23.75 28.24 -3.84
CA TYR A 157 -23.49 29.54 -4.43
C TYR A 157 -22.61 30.38 -3.50
N LEU A 158 -21.55 30.99 -4.05
CA LEU A 158 -20.82 32.08 -3.41
C LEU A 158 -21.56 33.40 -3.66
N CYS A 159 -21.90 34.13 -2.60
CA CYS A 159 -22.53 35.45 -2.71
C CYS A 159 -21.45 36.55 -2.63
N LEU A 160 -21.20 37.21 -3.76
CA LEU A 160 -20.33 38.39 -3.85
C LEU A 160 -21.18 39.65 -3.74
N ASN A 161 -21.24 40.24 -2.55
CA ASN A 161 -22.16 41.32 -2.19
C ASN A 161 -23.64 40.90 -2.31
N ASP A 162 -24.58 41.73 -1.85
CA ASP A 162 -26.00 41.36 -1.69
C ASP A 162 -26.75 41.00 -2.99
N GLN A 163 -26.10 41.01 -4.15
CA GLN A 163 -26.77 40.87 -5.45
C GLN A 163 -26.16 39.83 -6.41
N LYS A 164 -24.88 39.43 -6.26
CA LYS A 164 -24.24 38.50 -7.23
C LYS A 164 -24.00 37.12 -6.61
N LYS A 165 -24.71 36.10 -7.12
CA LYS A 165 -24.49 34.69 -6.78
C LYS A 165 -23.69 34.00 -7.88
N ILE A 166 -22.63 33.30 -7.51
CA ILE A 166 -21.82 32.46 -8.41
C ILE A 166 -21.98 31.01 -7.97
N GLN A 167 -22.46 30.13 -8.83
CA GLN A 167 -22.50 28.70 -8.53
C GLN A 167 -21.08 28.15 -8.46
N ILE A 168 -20.74 27.51 -7.35
CA ILE A 168 -19.43 26.88 -7.11
C ILE A 168 -19.54 25.35 -6.98
N TYR A 169 -20.74 24.81 -6.74
CA TYR A 169 -20.97 23.37 -6.70
C TYR A 169 -22.40 23.01 -7.17
N PRO A 170 -22.62 21.92 -7.94
CA PRO A 170 -21.57 21.21 -8.68
C PRO A 170 -20.85 22.21 -9.59
N GLU A 171 -19.54 22.02 -9.78
CA GLU A 171 -18.77 22.87 -10.70
C GLU A 171 -19.56 22.95 -12.00
N GLN A 172 -20.00 24.16 -12.38
CA GLN A 172 -20.64 24.33 -13.67
C GLN A 172 -19.56 23.98 -14.69
N ILE A 173 -19.72 22.85 -15.37
CA ILE A 173 -18.99 22.53 -16.59
C ILE A 173 -19.58 23.44 -17.69
N ASP A 174 -19.50 24.74 -17.48
CA ASP A 174 -19.77 25.71 -18.53
C ASP A 174 -18.67 25.53 -19.57
N LYS A 175 -19.08 25.57 -20.84
CA LYS A 175 -18.34 25.30 -22.09
C LYS A 175 -17.06 26.12 -22.32
N ILE A 176 -16.48 26.70 -21.27
CA ILE A 176 -15.16 27.34 -21.21
C ILE A 176 -14.06 26.29 -20.95
N SER A 177 -14.41 25.11 -20.42
CA SER A 177 -13.44 24.03 -20.12
C SER A 177 -13.02 23.16 -21.31
N THR A 178 -13.59 23.33 -22.51
CA THR A 178 -13.07 22.63 -23.71
C THR A 178 -11.63 23.05 -23.97
N GLY A 179 -11.32 24.35 -23.99
CA GLY A 179 -9.94 24.80 -24.22
C GLY A 179 -8.95 24.38 -23.13
N SER A 180 -9.31 24.52 -21.84
CA SER A 180 -8.39 24.14 -20.74
C SER A 180 -8.20 22.63 -20.60
N ASN A 181 -9.23 21.83 -20.87
CA ASN A 181 -9.11 20.37 -20.83
C ASN A 181 -8.44 19.85 -22.09
N GLU A 182 -8.68 20.44 -23.27
CA GLU A 182 -7.95 20.12 -24.50
C GLU A 182 -6.45 20.42 -24.35
N ILE A 183 -6.08 21.56 -23.74
CA ILE A 183 -4.68 21.87 -23.43
C ILE A 183 -4.09 20.81 -22.50
N LYS A 184 -4.79 20.44 -21.42
CA LYS A 184 -4.29 19.42 -20.47
C LYS A 184 -4.21 18.02 -21.07
N ILE A 185 -5.16 17.65 -21.94
CA ILE A 185 -5.14 16.40 -22.70
C ILE A 185 -3.92 16.40 -23.61
N LYS A 186 -3.71 17.48 -24.36
CA LYS A 186 -2.55 17.63 -25.25
C LYS A 186 -1.22 17.58 -24.48
N GLU A 187 -1.12 18.24 -23.33
CA GLU A 187 0.06 18.17 -22.45
C GLU A 187 0.32 16.74 -21.95
N LEU A 188 -0.75 16.01 -21.58
CA LEU A 188 -0.63 14.62 -21.15
C LEU A 188 -0.25 13.69 -22.31
N GLU A 189 -0.79 13.91 -23.50
CA GLU A 189 -0.43 13.17 -24.72
C GLU A 189 1.03 13.41 -25.12
N GLU A 190 1.50 14.66 -25.09
CA GLU A 190 2.90 15.02 -25.32
C GLU A 190 3.81 14.37 -24.26
N LYS A 191 3.37 14.36 -23.00
CA LYS A 191 4.11 13.69 -21.92
C LYS A 191 4.17 12.18 -22.12
N ILE A 192 3.06 11.53 -22.48
CA ILE A 192 3.02 10.09 -22.78
C ILE A 192 3.97 9.78 -23.95
N SER A 193 3.88 10.55 -25.04
CA SER A 193 4.76 10.40 -26.19
C SER A 193 6.25 10.55 -25.80
N SER A 194 6.59 11.54 -24.98
CA SER A 194 7.95 11.73 -24.49
C SER A 194 8.46 10.55 -23.64
N LEU A 195 7.60 10.01 -22.77
CA LEU A 195 7.92 8.86 -21.91
C LEU A 195 8.05 7.56 -22.72
N GLU A 196 7.26 7.38 -23.77
CA GLU A 196 7.38 6.25 -24.69
C GLU A 196 8.70 6.29 -25.46
N ILE A 197 9.12 7.48 -25.92
CA ILE A 197 10.44 7.68 -26.55
C ILE A 197 11.55 7.34 -25.57
N GLU A 198 11.48 7.85 -24.33
CA GLU A 198 12.46 7.57 -23.29
C GLU A 198 12.54 6.07 -22.96
N LEU A 199 11.39 5.40 -22.79
CA LEU A 199 11.35 3.96 -22.53
C LEU A 199 11.96 3.15 -23.68
N ASN A 200 11.66 3.52 -24.93
CA ASN A 200 12.24 2.84 -26.09
C ASN A 200 13.76 3.07 -26.18
N PHE A 201 14.23 4.28 -25.89
CA PHE A 201 15.66 4.58 -25.82
C PHE A 201 16.36 3.79 -24.72
N LEU A 202 15.78 3.72 -23.52
CA LEU A 202 16.31 2.93 -22.40
C LEU A 202 16.34 1.43 -22.71
N ARG A 203 15.29 0.90 -23.36
CA ARG A 203 15.26 -0.49 -23.84
C ARG A 203 16.39 -0.76 -24.83
N GLY A 204 16.59 0.13 -25.81
CA GLY A 204 17.70 0.05 -26.75
C GLY A 204 19.06 0.00 -26.05
N LYS A 205 19.28 0.89 -25.07
CA LYS A 205 20.50 0.89 -24.25
C LYS A 205 20.72 -0.42 -23.49
N VAL A 206 19.68 -0.96 -22.87
CA VAL A 206 19.75 -2.25 -22.15
C VAL A 206 20.10 -3.38 -23.11
N ASP A 207 19.52 -3.41 -24.30
CA ASP A 207 19.79 -4.44 -25.30
C ASP A 207 21.21 -4.35 -25.87
N GLU A 208 21.73 -3.15 -26.12
CA GLU A 208 23.12 -2.93 -26.52
C GLU A 208 24.10 -3.36 -25.42
N GLN A 209 23.85 -2.98 -24.17
CA GLN A 209 24.65 -3.41 -23.03
C GLN A 209 24.65 -4.94 -22.88
N LYS A 210 23.49 -5.59 -23.01
CA LYS A 210 23.39 -7.06 -22.99
C LYS A 210 24.23 -7.71 -24.09
N LYS A 211 24.20 -7.18 -25.32
CA LYS A 211 25.04 -7.66 -26.43
C LYS A 211 26.53 -7.50 -26.12
N TYR A 212 26.93 -6.35 -25.59
CA TYR A 212 28.32 -6.07 -25.22
C TYR A 212 28.82 -7.00 -24.09
N ILE A 213 28.04 -7.15 -23.03
CA ILE A 213 28.35 -8.04 -21.90
C ILE A 213 28.43 -9.50 -22.39
N LYS A 214 27.50 -9.95 -23.25
CA LYS A 214 27.56 -11.28 -23.88
C LYS A 214 28.85 -11.48 -24.67
N MET A 215 29.25 -10.50 -25.48
CA MET A 215 30.50 -10.55 -26.24
C MET A 215 31.73 -10.60 -25.32
N LEU A 216 31.78 -9.78 -24.27
CA LEU A 216 32.89 -9.79 -23.31
C LEU A 216 32.98 -11.13 -22.60
N MET A 217 31.86 -11.66 -22.10
CA MET A 217 31.83 -12.95 -21.44
C MET A 217 32.35 -14.09 -22.32
N GLN A 218 31.92 -14.13 -23.59
CA GLN A 218 32.36 -15.15 -24.53
C GLN A 218 33.84 -15.04 -24.91
N LYS A 219 34.44 -13.85 -24.81
CA LYS A 219 35.88 -13.64 -25.03
C LYS A 219 36.71 -13.94 -23.79
N SER A 220 36.17 -13.67 -22.61
CA SER A 220 36.92 -13.75 -21.35
C SER A 220 36.82 -15.10 -20.64
N TYR A 221 35.78 -15.90 -20.93
CA TYR A 221 35.53 -17.15 -20.23
C TYR A 221 35.27 -18.30 -21.21
N SER A 222 35.81 -19.47 -20.88
CA SER A 222 35.47 -20.71 -21.57
C SER A 222 34.02 -21.13 -21.29
N SER A 223 33.45 -21.98 -22.15
CA SER A 223 32.12 -22.57 -21.94
C SER A 223 31.97 -23.29 -20.59
N LYS A 224 33.08 -23.85 -20.06
CA LYS A 224 33.09 -24.53 -18.76
C LYS A 224 33.02 -23.54 -17.61
N GLU A 225 33.79 -22.45 -17.66
CA GLU A 225 33.74 -21.39 -16.64
C GLU A 225 32.39 -20.69 -16.62
N LEU A 226 31.83 -20.38 -17.80
CA LEU A 226 30.48 -19.81 -17.90
C LEU A 226 29.41 -20.72 -17.32
N LEU A 227 29.55 -22.04 -17.50
CA LEU A 227 28.66 -23.00 -16.87
C LEU A 227 28.81 -23.00 -15.35
N GLU A 228 30.03 -22.95 -14.81
CA GLU A 228 30.24 -22.88 -13.35
C GLU A 228 29.71 -21.57 -12.75
N ILE A 229 29.85 -20.44 -13.43
CA ILE A 229 29.22 -19.17 -13.04
C ILE A 229 27.69 -19.34 -13.05
N ALA A 230 27.13 -19.93 -14.11
CA ALA A 230 25.68 -20.17 -14.21
C ALA A 230 25.20 -21.01 -13.03
N LYS A 231 25.90 -22.10 -12.70
CA LYS A 231 25.57 -22.95 -11.57
C LYS A 231 25.55 -22.20 -10.23
N ASN A 232 26.42 -21.22 -10.05
CA ASN A 232 26.50 -20.43 -8.82
C ASN A 232 25.39 -19.37 -8.70
N GLU A 233 24.75 -18.98 -9.80
CA GLU A 233 23.58 -18.10 -9.75
C GLU A 233 22.31 -18.82 -9.29
N TRP A 234 22.26 -20.15 -9.40
CA TRP A 234 21.17 -20.98 -8.88
C TRP A 234 21.47 -21.44 -7.46
N LYS A 235 20.62 -21.06 -6.51
CA LYS A 235 20.77 -21.42 -5.10
C LYS A 235 19.76 -22.47 -4.71
N TYR A 236 20.24 -23.56 -4.15
CA TYR A 236 19.40 -24.63 -3.63
C TYR A 236 19.44 -24.62 -2.11
N ARG A 237 18.30 -24.86 -1.48
CA ARG A 237 18.19 -24.94 -0.03
C ARG A 237 17.31 -26.12 0.35
N LEU A 238 17.81 -26.96 1.25
CA LEU A 238 17.05 -28.04 1.87
C LEU A 238 16.89 -27.72 3.35
N THR A 239 15.64 -27.68 3.83
CA THR A 239 15.35 -27.41 5.23
C THR A 239 14.44 -28.49 5.82
N ILE A 240 14.59 -28.70 7.12
CA ILE A 240 13.76 -29.59 7.94
C ILE A 240 13.15 -28.75 9.06
N ASN A 241 11.82 -28.62 9.07
CA ASN A 241 11.07 -27.71 9.94
C ASN A 241 11.65 -26.29 9.94
N GLY A 242 11.96 -25.77 8.75
CA GLY A 242 12.52 -24.42 8.55
C GLY A 242 13.99 -24.24 8.94
N LYS A 243 14.69 -25.29 9.39
CA LYS A 243 16.13 -25.24 9.72
C LYS A 243 16.97 -25.88 8.62
N ASP A 244 18.12 -25.30 8.34
CA ASP A 244 19.08 -25.87 7.38
C ASP A 244 19.60 -27.22 7.85
N VAL A 245 19.82 -28.13 6.90
CA VAL A 245 20.40 -29.45 7.18
C VAL A 245 21.85 -29.28 7.67
N PRO A 246 22.21 -29.82 8.84
CA PRO A 246 23.57 -29.74 9.36
C PRO A 246 24.55 -30.60 8.54
N LYS A 247 25.84 -30.24 8.57
CA LYS A 247 26.92 -30.93 7.82
C LYS A 247 27.25 -32.36 8.29
N ASN A 248 26.63 -32.83 9.37
CA ASN A 248 26.71 -34.21 9.82
C ASN A 248 25.48 -35.03 9.36
N GLU A 249 24.55 -34.41 8.64
CA GLU A 249 23.41 -35.02 7.96
C GLU A 249 22.47 -35.85 8.86
N VAL A 250 22.58 -35.69 10.18
CA VAL A 250 21.66 -36.26 11.17
C VAL A 250 20.88 -35.12 11.81
N VAL A 251 19.56 -35.17 11.70
CA VAL A 251 18.66 -34.14 12.21
C VAL A 251 17.74 -34.74 13.26
N GLU A 252 17.72 -34.13 14.44
CA GLU A 252 16.82 -34.48 15.51
C GLU A 252 15.64 -33.52 15.55
N VAL A 253 14.43 -34.06 15.56
CA VAL A 253 13.20 -33.29 15.52
C VAL A 253 12.32 -33.69 16.69
N ASN A 254 12.01 -32.73 17.57
CA ASN A 254 11.19 -32.92 18.78
C ASN A 254 9.71 -32.61 18.54
N THR A 255 9.22 -32.83 17.31
CA THR A 255 7.84 -32.54 16.91
C THR A 255 7.24 -33.73 16.18
N SER A 256 5.96 -33.99 16.40
CA SER A 256 5.22 -35.06 15.70
C SER A 256 4.93 -34.72 14.23
N ASN A 257 5.00 -33.44 13.87
CA ASN A 257 4.87 -32.99 12.49
C ASN A 257 6.26 -32.70 11.94
N LEU A 258 6.52 -33.20 10.74
CA LEU A 258 7.79 -33.03 10.05
C LEU A 258 7.52 -32.42 8.68
N GLU A 259 8.22 -31.36 8.37
CA GLU A 259 8.19 -30.67 7.10
C GLU A 259 9.60 -30.68 6.51
N ILE A 260 9.71 -31.14 5.27
CA ILE A 260 10.95 -31.15 4.49
C ILE A 260 10.71 -30.27 3.28
N VAL A 261 11.52 -29.23 3.09
CA VAL A 261 11.37 -28.28 1.98
C VAL A 261 12.66 -28.26 1.18
N LEU A 262 12.57 -28.60 -0.10
CA LEU A 262 13.61 -28.33 -1.08
C LEU A 262 13.15 -27.13 -1.92
N SER A 263 13.92 -26.05 -1.89
CA SER A 263 13.66 -24.86 -2.70
C SER A 263 14.83 -24.55 -3.62
N GLU A 264 14.51 -24.03 -4.80
CA GLU A 264 15.47 -23.38 -5.69
C GLU A 264 15.17 -21.89 -5.77
N THR A 265 16.22 -21.08 -5.79
CA THR A 265 16.15 -19.63 -5.85
C THR A 265 17.04 -19.14 -6.98
N GLN A 266 16.50 -18.23 -7.76
CA GLN A 266 17.09 -17.72 -8.98
C GLN A 266 17.26 -16.19 -8.86
N SER A 267 18.23 -15.60 -9.57
CA SER A 267 18.38 -14.15 -9.58
C SER A 267 17.21 -13.50 -10.34
N ALA A 268 16.63 -12.42 -9.80
CA ALA A 268 15.64 -11.62 -10.52
C ALA A 268 16.21 -10.99 -11.80
N TYR A 269 17.54 -10.78 -11.82
CA TYR A 269 18.29 -10.21 -12.93
C TYR A 269 19.55 -11.07 -13.14
N PRO A 270 19.48 -12.16 -13.92
CA PRO A 270 20.65 -13.00 -14.18
C PRO A 270 21.72 -12.18 -14.92
N MET A 271 22.99 -12.32 -14.53
CA MET A 271 24.07 -11.59 -15.21
C MET A 271 24.42 -12.25 -16.54
N LEU A 272 24.21 -13.57 -16.63
CA LEU A 272 24.50 -14.36 -17.81
C LEU A 272 23.40 -14.27 -18.87
N PRO A 273 23.72 -14.45 -20.17
CA PRO A 273 22.71 -14.68 -21.20
C PRO A 273 21.81 -15.85 -20.82
N ILE A 274 20.51 -15.72 -21.06
CA ILE A 274 19.50 -16.68 -20.59
C ILE A 274 19.79 -18.12 -21.05
N GLU A 275 20.39 -18.29 -22.23
CA GLU A 275 20.72 -19.60 -22.79
C GLU A 275 21.87 -20.30 -22.05
N ILE A 276 22.74 -19.54 -21.39
CA ILE A 276 23.83 -20.04 -20.55
C ILE A 276 23.33 -20.19 -19.12
N TYR A 277 22.63 -19.17 -18.61
CA TYR A 277 22.05 -19.15 -17.28
C TYR A 277 21.21 -20.40 -16.98
N ASN A 278 20.30 -20.76 -17.89
CA ASN A 278 19.42 -21.92 -17.74
C ASN A 278 20.17 -23.26 -17.71
N LYS A 279 21.40 -23.34 -18.24
CA LYS A 279 22.23 -24.55 -18.15
C LYS A 279 22.81 -24.76 -16.75
N GLY A 280 22.81 -23.72 -15.91
CA GLY A 280 23.26 -23.80 -14.52
C GLY A 280 22.25 -24.46 -13.57
N ALA A 281 20.97 -24.51 -13.96
CA ALA A 281 19.89 -25.09 -13.16
C ALA A 281 20.00 -26.62 -13.09
N LEU A 282 19.54 -27.20 -11.97
CA LEU A 282 19.23 -28.63 -11.89
C LEU A 282 17.97 -28.90 -12.73
N LYS A 283 18.11 -29.74 -13.76
CA LYS A 283 16.96 -30.16 -14.56
C LYS A 283 16.03 -30.99 -13.70
N ASN A 284 14.75 -30.61 -13.60
CA ASN A 284 13.77 -31.28 -12.75
C ASN A 284 14.26 -31.44 -11.30
N TYR A 285 14.68 -30.34 -10.64
CA TYR A 285 15.32 -30.41 -9.33
C TYR A 285 14.56 -31.23 -8.27
N GLN A 286 13.22 -31.32 -8.36
CA GLN A 286 12.39 -32.17 -7.52
C GLN A 286 12.69 -33.67 -7.63
N GLU A 287 13.25 -34.13 -8.74
CA GLU A 287 13.70 -35.52 -8.96
C GLU A 287 15.04 -35.81 -8.28
N HIS A 288 15.76 -34.77 -7.84
CA HIS A 288 17.04 -34.90 -7.16
C HIS A 288 16.90 -35.24 -5.67
N ILE A 289 15.66 -35.34 -5.15
CA ILE A 289 15.34 -35.71 -3.78
C ILE A 289 14.37 -36.89 -3.76
N LYS A 290 14.68 -37.89 -2.93
CA LYS A 290 13.82 -39.06 -2.70
C LYS A 290 13.62 -39.28 -1.21
N ILE A 291 12.36 -39.27 -0.80
CA ILE A 291 11.98 -39.55 0.58
C ILE A 291 11.83 -41.06 0.80
N MET A 292 12.50 -41.56 1.83
CA MET A 292 12.52 -42.97 2.24
C MET A 292 11.95 -43.05 3.66
N ALA A 293 10.65 -43.35 3.76
CA ALA A 293 9.94 -43.55 5.02
C ALA A 293 9.35 -44.97 5.08
N PRO A 294 9.09 -45.52 6.29
CA PRO A 294 8.30 -46.73 6.46
C PRO A 294 6.99 -46.67 5.67
N LYS A 295 6.59 -47.77 5.02
CA LYS A 295 5.36 -47.83 4.19
C LYS A 295 4.07 -47.44 4.93
N SER A 296 4.05 -47.58 6.25
CA SER A 296 2.93 -47.20 7.11
C SER A 296 2.78 -45.68 7.29
N ILE A 297 3.82 -44.91 6.99
CA ILE A 297 3.83 -43.46 7.14
C ILE A 297 3.48 -42.82 5.80
N LYS A 298 2.43 -42.00 5.81
CA LYS A 298 2.03 -41.19 4.67
C LYS A 298 2.54 -39.77 4.84
N TYR A 299 2.71 -39.08 3.71
CA TYR A 299 3.03 -37.66 3.66
C TYR A 299 2.31 -37.02 2.48
N ASP A 300 2.05 -35.72 2.63
CA ASP A 300 1.50 -34.87 1.60
C ASP A 300 2.66 -34.20 0.83
N ILE A 301 2.48 -33.97 -0.47
CA ILE A 301 3.43 -33.22 -1.31
C ILE A 301 2.75 -31.93 -1.76
N ASN A 302 3.36 -30.79 -1.44
CA ASN A 302 2.91 -29.49 -1.91
C ASN A 302 4.02 -28.84 -2.76
N ALA A 303 3.64 -28.16 -3.83
CA ALA A 303 4.55 -27.33 -4.61
C ALA A 303 4.11 -25.86 -4.48
N ALA A 304 5.08 -24.97 -4.34
CA ALA A 304 4.85 -23.53 -4.39
C ALA A 304 5.77 -22.94 -5.45
N SER A 305 5.19 -22.15 -6.34
CA SER A 305 5.92 -21.47 -7.41
C SER A 305 5.79 -19.97 -7.30
N GLY A 306 6.91 -19.28 -7.46
CA GLY A 306 7.02 -17.84 -7.39
C GLY A 306 7.94 -17.32 -8.49
N THR A 307 8.00 -16.00 -8.67
CA THR A 307 8.80 -15.39 -9.76
C THR A 307 10.31 -15.70 -9.65
N ILE A 308 10.82 -15.84 -8.43
CA ILE A 308 12.25 -16.05 -8.16
C ILE A 308 12.58 -17.26 -7.29
N VAL A 309 11.55 -17.90 -6.73
CA VAL A 309 11.70 -19.04 -5.81
C VAL A 309 10.63 -20.05 -6.14
N ASP A 310 11.06 -21.28 -6.37
CA ASP A 310 10.20 -22.45 -6.47
C ASP A 310 10.56 -23.42 -5.34
N SER A 311 9.57 -24.19 -4.87
CA SER A 311 9.81 -25.19 -3.83
C SER A 311 8.88 -26.39 -3.92
N ILE A 312 9.38 -27.53 -3.44
CA ILE A 312 8.62 -28.74 -3.15
C ILE A 312 8.71 -29.04 -1.66
N GLN A 313 7.57 -29.38 -1.06
CA GLN A 313 7.41 -29.57 0.38
C GLN A 313 6.82 -30.95 0.64
N TYR A 314 7.41 -31.69 1.57
CA TYR A 314 6.93 -32.98 2.04
C TYR A 314 6.48 -32.85 3.49
N GLN A 315 5.19 -33.04 3.74
CA GLN A 315 4.58 -32.83 5.05
C GLN A 315 4.10 -34.14 5.65
N PHE A 316 4.67 -34.47 6.79
CA PHE A 316 4.31 -35.61 7.61
C PHE A 316 3.55 -35.13 8.84
N LYS A 317 2.49 -35.86 9.21
CA LYS A 317 1.65 -35.54 10.36
C LYS A 317 1.64 -36.72 11.33
N ASN A 318 1.61 -36.42 12.62
CA ASN A 318 1.43 -37.43 13.70
C ASN A 318 2.48 -38.56 13.71
N LEU A 319 3.74 -38.24 13.44
CA LEU A 319 4.85 -39.19 13.54
C LEU A 319 5.04 -39.63 15.00
N LYS A 320 5.24 -40.94 15.19
CA LYS A 320 5.54 -41.51 16.52
C LYS A 320 7.00 -41.25 16.88
N LYS A 321 7.28 -40.98 18.15
CA LYS A 321 8.64 -40.99 18.71
C LYS A 321 9.39 -42.27 18.32
N GLY A 322 10.66 -42.12 17.95
CA GLY A 322 11.53 -43.18 17.43
C GLY A 322 11.39 -43.44 15.92
N THR A 323 10.48 -42.73 15.24
CA THR A 323 10.35 -42.81 13.78
C THR A 323 11.61 -42.28 13.09
N LYS A 324 12.10 -43.01 12.08
CA LYS A 324 13.21 -42.60 11.23
C LYS A 324 12.72 -42.31 9.81
N VAL A 325 12.96 -41.09 9.34
CA VAL A 325 12.75 -40.69 7.94
C VAL A 325 14.11 -40.44 7.31
N GLN A 326 14.35 -41.00 6.13
CA GLN A 326 15.59 -40.80 5.40
C GLN A 326 15.33 -40.01 4.11
N ILE A 327 16.25 -39.12 3.77
CA ILE A 327 16.26 -38.42 2.49
C ILE A 327 17.48 -38.89 1.72
N LYS A 328 17.26 -39.38 0.50
CA LYS A 328 18.33 -39.64 -0.47
C LYS A 328 18.35 -38.51 -1.49
N ILE A 329 19.50 -37.88 -1.68
CA ILE A 329 19.74 -36.86 -2.71
C ILE A 329 20.75 -37.36 -3.74
N THR A 330 20.74 -36.77 -4.93
CA THR A 330 21.75 -37.04 -5.96
C THR A 330 23.09 -36.38 -5.64
N ASP A 331 24.18 -36.86 -6.26
CA ASP A 331 25.51 -36.27 -6.08
C ASP A 331 25.55 -34.79 -6.48
N GLU A 332 24.80 -34.42 -7.53
CA GLU A 332 24.73 -33.03 -7.98
C GLU A 332 24.07 -32.14 -6.93
N LEU A 333 22.90 -32.54 -6.39
CA LEU A 333 22.24 -31.76 -5.35
C LEU A 333 23.06 -31.72 -4.05
N LYS A 334 23.76 -32.82 -3.69
CA LYS A 334 24.71 -32.82 -2.56
C LYS A 334 25.78 -31.74 -2.75
N GLN A 335 26.39 -31.65 -3.94
CA GLN A 335 27.39 -30.63 -4.23
C GLN A 335 26.80 -29.22 -4.12
N ARG A 336 25.59 -28.98 -4.66
CA ARG A 336 24.90 -27.67 -4.56
C ARG A 336 24.57 -27.27 -3.12
N LEU A 337 24.21 -28.23 -2.28
CA LEU A 337 23.91 -28.01 -0.87
C LEU A 337 25.17 -28.00 0.03
N ASN A 338 26.35 -28.29 -0.53
CA ASN A 338 27.61 -28.42 0.20
C ASN A 338 27.52 -29.42 1.38
N LEU A 339 26.88 -30.57 1.13
CA LEU A 339 26.76 -31.67 2.09
C LEU A 339 27.84 -32.74 1.84
N LYS A 340 28.20 -33.51 2.88
CA LYS A 340 29.21 -34.58 2.78
C LYS A 340 28.61 -35.90 2.31
N SER A 341 27.33 -36.13 2.62
CA SER A 341 26.62 -37.37 2.32
C SER A 341 25.42 -37.14 1.39
N ASN A 342 25.09 -38.16 0.59
CA ASN A 342 23.84 -38.22 -0.19
C ASN A 342 22.64 -38.70 0.64
N MET A 343 22.88 -39.08 1.89
CA MET A 343 21.87 -39.61 2.81
C MET A 343 21.77 -38.70 4.02
N ILE A 344 20.55 -38.20 4.28
CA ILE A 344 20.20 -37.41 5.46
C ILE A 344 19.24 -38.25 6.30
N VAL A 345 19.50 -38.36 7.60
CA VAL A 345 18.69 -39.14 8.54
C VAL A 345 18.00 -38.21 9.51
N ILE A 346 16.68 -38.33 9.60
CA ILE A 346 15.84 -37.54 10.50
C ILE A 346 15.29 -38.48 11.58
N ASN A 347 15.66 -38.21 12.83
CA ASN A 347 15.17 -38.93 13.99
C ASN A 347 14.08 -38.10 14.68
N VAL A 348 12.87 -38.65 14.79
CA VAL A 348 11.77 -38.04 15.53
C VAL A 348 11.86 -38.48 16.99
N ASN A 349 12.05 -37.52 17.89
CA ASN A 349 12.32 -37.74 19.32
C ASN A 349 11.12 -37.52 20.23
#